data_AF-A0A397EAF7-F1
#
_entry.id   AF-A0A397EAF7-F1
#
_cell.length_a   1.000
_cell.length_b   1.000
_cell.length_c   1.000
_cell.angle_alpha   90.00
_cell.angle_beta   90.00
_cell.angle_gamma   90.00
#
_symmetry.space_group_name_H-M   'P 1'
#
loop_
_entity.id
_entity.type
_entity.pdbx_description
1 polymer ?
#
loop_
_entity_poly.entity_id
_entity_poly.type
_entity_poly.pdbx_seq_one_letter_code
_entity_poly.pdbx_strand_id
1 'polypeptide(L)'
;MKPEQWIMGSVFTAMGLATMLFPGLVYEYGFEKEFVSNASPSAALLLMTQCFGSQAALGGLTILSTRWNSTSYRNFGIFMIPYFVFDVYVRSIGAITTLGAVGDGIGNIVFSLCCYVGYTNCKKAESKPLLDNKD
;
A
#
# COMPACT_ATOMS: atom_id res chain seq x y z
N MET A 1 -11.03 -11.13 -11.85
CA MET A 1 -9.91 -10.32 -11.33
C MET A 1 -8.75 -11.26 -11.01
N LYS A 2 -7.50 -10.83 -11.20
CA LYS A 2 -6.34 -11.71 -10.97
C LYS A 2 -5.99 -11.78 -9.46
N PRO A 3 -5.41 -12.89 -8.95
CA PRO A 3 -5.11 -13.03 -7.52
C PRO A 3 -4.25 -11.90 -6.95
N GLU A 4 -3.23 -11.45 -7.68
CA GLU A 4 -2.32 -10.39 -7.27
C GLU A 4 -3.03 -9.04 -7.05
N GLN A 5 -4.00 -8.69 -7.91
CA GLN A 5 -4.81 -7.48 -7.77
C GLN A 5 -5.74 -7.57 -6.57
N TRP A 6 -6.32 -8.77 -6.34
CA TRP A 6 -7.21 -9.01 -5.22
C TRP A 6 -6.46 -8.89 -3.89
N ILE A 7 -5.27 -9.47 -3.79
CA ILE A 7 -4.40 -9.35 -2.61
C ILE A 7 -4.05 -7.88 -2.35
N MET A 8 -3.53 -7.18 -3.36
CA MET A 8 -3.16 -5.77 -3.21
C MET A 8 -4.36 -4.91 -2.75
N GLY A 9 -5.47 -5.02 -3.48
CA GLY A 9 -6.66 -4.23 -3.21
C GLY A 9 -7.28 -4.52 -1.85
N SER A 10 -7.37 -5.79 -1.45
CA SER A 10 -7.90 -6.19 -0.15
C SER A 10 -7.01 -5.73 1.00
N VAL A 11 -5.69 -5.85 0.88
CA VAL A 11 -4.76 -5.39 1.93
C VAL A 11 -4.78 -3.87 2.05
N PHE A 12 -4.73 -3.12 0.95
CA PHE A 12 -4.86 -1.66 0.97
C PHE A 12 -6.18 -1.22 1.62
N THR A 13 -7.28 -1.87 1.25
CA THR A 13 -8.61 -1.55 1.78
C THR A 13 -8.67 -1.84 3.28
N ALA A 14 -8.27 -3.03 3.71
CA ALA A 14 -8.33 -3.43 5.11
C ALA A 14 -7.45 -2.55 6.00
N MET A 15 -6.19 -2.31 5.59
CA MET A 15 -5.25 -1.47 6.34
C MET A 15 -5.69 0.01 6.36
N GLY A 16 -6.20 0.52 5.24
CA GLY A 16 -6.74 1.88 5.15
C GLY A 16 -7.96 2.06 6.07
N LEU A 17 -8.91 1.11 6.04
CA LEU A 17 -10.07 1.13 6.93
C LEU A 17 -9.66 1.00 8.39
N ALA A 18 -8.70 0.14 8.73
CA ALA A 18 -8.19 0.00 10.10
C ALA A 18 -7.56 1.32 10.58
N THR A 19 -6.76 1.97 9.74
CA THR A 19 -6.13 3.27 10.02
C THR A 19 -7.17 4.39 10.18
N MET A 20 -8.23 4.36 9.37
CA MET A 20 -9.31 5.34 9.39
C MET A 20 -10.22 5.19 10.61
N LEU A 21 -10.59 3.96 10.96
CA LEU A 21 -11.55 3.67 12.03
C LEU A 21 -10.87 3.61 13.40
N PHE A 22 -9.58 3.25 13.46
CA PHE A 22 -8.82 3.07 14.69
C PHE A 22 -7.49 3.84 14.68
N PRO A 23 -7.49 5.17 14.47
CA PRO A 23 -6.26 5.96 14.36
C PRO A 23 -5.40 5.95 15.63
N GLY A 24 -6.00 5.68 16.80
CA GLY A 24 -5.28 5.52 18.06
C GLY A 24 -4.32 4.34 18.09
N LEU A 25 -4.64 3.24 17.39
CA LEU A 25 -3.73 2.09 17.29
C LEU A 25 -2.50 2.45 16.44
N VAL A 26 -2.71 3.22 15.37
CA VAL A 26 -1.62 3.71 14.52
C VAL A 26 -0.75 4.70 15.28
N TYR A 27 -1.36 5.58 16.08
CA TYR A 27 -0.60 6.43 17.00
C TYR A 27 0.25 5.63 18.00
N GLU A 28 -0.32 4.54 18.53
CA GLU A 28 0.34 3.75 19.57
C GLU A 28 1.52 2.94 19.06
N TYR A 29 1.35 2.28 17.92
CA TYR A 29 2.33 1.34 17.41
C TYR A 29 3.16 1.89 16.25
N GLY A 30 2.70 2.96 15.59
CA GLY A 30 3.33 3.50 14.38
C GLY A 30 4.35 4.60 14.65
N PHE A 31 4.13 5.46 15.65
CA PHE A 31 4.96 6.65 15.87
C PHE A 31 5.79 6.56 17.15
N GLU A 32 7.03 7.06 17.10
CA GLU A 32 7.85 7.24 18.29
C GLU A 32 7.30 8.41 19.12
N LYS A 33 7.09 8.20 20.42
CA LYS A 33 6.44 9.19 21.29
C LYS A 33 7.32 10.42 21.49
N GLU A 34 8.63 10.26 21.45
CA GLU A 34 9.62 11.32 21.52
C GLU A 34 9.51 12.28 20.32
N PHE A 35 9.08 11.79 19.16
CA PHE A 35 8.91 12.60 17.95
C PHE A 35 7.60 13.38 17.94
N VAL A 36 6.48 12.74 18.29
CA VAL A 36 5.15 13.36 18.18
C VAL A 36 4.69 14.06 19.45
N SER A 37 4.77 13.37 20.60
CA SER A 37 4.53 13.85 21.96
C SER A 37 4.41 12.65 22.91
N ASN A 38 4.93 12.79 24.14
CA ASN A 38 4.68 11.82 25.22
C ASN A 38 3.27 11.95 25.84
N ALA A 39 2.50 12.98 25.45
CA ALA A 39 1.11 13.13 25.86
C ALA A 39 0.15 12.32 24.97
N SER A 40 -1.14 12.38 25.28
CA SER A 40 -2.20 11.85 24.40
C SER A 40 -2.16 12.50 23.01
N PRO A 41 -2.53 11.78 21.94
CA PRO A 41 -2.47 12.32 20.58
C PRO A 41 -3.42 13.50 20.42
N SER A 42 -2.98 14.53 19.71
CA SER A 42 -3.84 15.68 19.41
C SER A 42 -4.99 15.27 18.48
N ALA A 43 -6.12 15.97 18.58
CA ALA A 43 -7.26 15.75 17.69
C ALA A 43 -6.88 15.95 16.20
N ALA A 44 -5.99 16.90 15.91
CA ALA A 44 -5.48 17.14 14.57
C ALA A 44 -4.65 15.95 14.06
N LEU A 45 -3.78 15.36 14.88
CA LEU A 45 -2.99 14.19 14.50
C LEU A 45 -3.90 12.99 14.20
N LEU A 46 -4.88 12.72 15.07
CA LEU A 46 -5.84 11.65 14.84
C LEU A 46 -6.61 11.86 13.53
N LEU A 47 -7.12 13.08 13.29
CA LEU A 47 -7.83 13.41 12.06
C LEU A 47 -6.95 13.19 10.82
N MET A 48 -5.69 13.64 10.85
CA MET A 48 -4.75 13.45 9.73
C MET A 48 -4.47 11.96 9.47
N THR A 49 -4.30 11.16 10.52
CA THR A 49 -4.17 9.69 10.41
C THR A 49 -5.43 9.09 9.78
N GLN A 50 -6.62 9.57 10.14
CA GLN A 50 -7.86 9.08 9.53
C GLN A 50 -7.98 9.45 8.06
N CYS A 51 -7.59 10.67 7.68
CA CYS A 51 -7.53 11.09 6.27
C CYS A 51 -6.54 10.25 5.46
N PHE A 52 -5.39 9.89 6.05
CA PHE A 52 -4.44 8.98 5.41
C PHE A 52 -5.06 7.58 5.20
N GLY A 53 -5.69 7.04 6.24
CA GLY A 53 -6.40 5.76 6.16
C GLY A 53 -7.52 5.76 5.11
N SER A 54 -8.29 6.85 5.02
CA SER A 54 -9.39 6.95 4.04
C SER A 54 -8.87 6.98 2.60
N GLN A 55 -7.75 7.66 2.33
CA GLN A 55 -7.09 7.66 1.03
C GLN A 55 -6.59 6.26 0.65
N ALA A 56 -5.97 5.54 1.59
CA ALA A 56 -5.53 4.16 1.37
C ALA A 56 -6.71 3.21 1.10
N ALA A 57 -7.81 3.37 1.84
CA ALA A 57 -9.02 2.57 1.64
C ALA A 57 -9.63 2.82 0.25
N LEU A 58 -9.73 4.09 -0.16
CA LEU A 58 -10.20 4.46 -1.49
C LEU A 58 -9.31 3.88 -2.60
N GLY A 59 -7.99 3.94 -2.42
CA GLY A 59 -7.02 3.33 -3.33
C GLY A 59 -7.22 1.82 -3.47
N GLY A 60 -7.37 1.11 -2.35
CA GLY A 60 -7.67 -0.32 -2.33
C GLY A 60 -8.98 -0.69 -3.04
N LEU A 61 -10.06 0.04 -2.74
CA LEU A 61 -11.34 -0.16 -3.40
C LEU A 61 -11.28 0.13 -4.90
N THR A 62 -10.50 1.13 -5.31
CA THR A 62 -10.26 1.44 -6.73
C THR A 62 -9.51 0.31 -7.43
N ILE A 63 -8.49 -0.27 -6.77
CA ILE A 63 -7.81 -1.47 -7.27
C ILE A 63 -8.83 -2.61 -7.44
N LEU A 64 -9.68 -2.87 -6.45
CA LEU A 64 -10.71 -3.91 -6.51
C LEU A 64 -11.84 -3.62 -7.51
N SER A 65 -12.03 -2.38 -7.95
CA SER A 65 -13.15 -2.00 -8.84
C SER A 65 -12.74 -1.79 -10.29
N THR A 66 -11.45 -1.96 -10.61
CA THR A 66 -10.89 -1.66 -11.95
C THR A 66 -10.32 -2.90 -12.63
N ARG A 67 -10.07 -2.81 -13.94
CA ARG A 67 -9.36 -3.86 -14.70
C ARG A 67 -7.95 -3.39 -15.01
N TRP A 68 -6.95 -4.13 -14.54
CA TRP A 68 -5.55 -3.79 -14.73
C TRP A 68 -4.93 -4.54 -15.90
N ASN A 69 -4.17 -3.82 -16.72
CA ASN A 69 -3.32 -4.36 -17.79
C ASN A 69 -1.84 -4.31 -17.35
N SER A 70 -0.92 -4.74 -18.22
CA SER A 70 0.53 -4.74 -17.88
C SER A 70 1.04 -3.35 -17.50
N THR A 71 0.56 -2.30 -18.16
CA THR A 71 0.95 -0.92 -17.87
C THR A 71 0.45 -0.46 -16.50
N SER A 72 -0.76 -0.85 -16.10
CA SER A 72 -1.30 -0.57 -14.76
C SER A 72 -0.37 -1.11 -13.66
N TYR A 73 0.00 -2.40 -13.73
CA TYR A 73 0.90 -3.03 -12.76
C TYR A 73 2.30 -2.42 -12.78
N ARG A 74 2.86 -2.17 -13.96
CA ARG A 74 4.19 -1.54 -14.08
C ARG A 74 4.21 -0.17 -13.43
N ASN A 75 3.25 0.69 -13.78
CA ASN A 75 3.22 2.05 -13.29
C ASN A 75 2.97 2.08 -11.78
N PHE A 76 2.04 1.27 -11.27
CA PHE A 76 1.81 1.17 -9.82
C PHE A 76 3.07 0.69 -9.09
N GLY A 77 3.74 -0.35 -9.61
CA GLY A 77 4.99 -0.84 -9.02
C GLY A 77 6.11 0.20 -9.02
N ILE A 78 6.25 1.02 -10.06
CA ILE A 78 7.21 2.14 -10.08
C ILE A 78 6.83 3.21 -9.04
N PHE A 79 5.53 3.50 -8.90
CA PHE A 79 5.04 4.46 -7.91
C PHE A 79 5.13 3.97 -6.47
N MET A 80 5.52 2.70 -6.23
CA MET A 80 5.88 2.23 -4.88
C MET A 80 7.26 2.74 -4.44
N ILE A 81 8.16 3.12 -5.35
CA ILE A 81 9.54 3.50 -5.02
C ILE A 81 9.61 4.66 -4.00
N PRO A 82 8.83 5.75 -4.13
CA PRO A 82 8.82 6.81 -3.13
C PRO A 82 8.45 6.34 -1.73
N TYR A 83 7.62 5.30 -1.57
CA TYR A 83 7.22 4.77 -0.27
C TYR A 83 8.38 4.04 0.42
N PHE A 84 9.18 3.27 -0.31
CA PHE A 84 10.42 2.68 0.24
C PHE A 84 11.41 3.75 0.69
N VAL A 85 11.56 4.83 -0.09
CA VAL A 85 12.41 5.96 0.30
C VAL A 85 11.85 6.65 1.53
N PHE A 86 10.53 6.84 1.58
CA PHE A 86 9.83 7.43 2.71
C PHE A 86 10.06 6.62 3.98
N ASP A 87 9.88 5.29 3.98
CA ASP A 87 10.10 4.41 5.13
C ASP A 87 11.49 4.57 5.74
N VAL A 88 12.52 4.51 4.87
CA VAL A 88 13.92 4.67 5.30
C VAL A 88 14.14 6.07 5.88
N TYR A 89 13.62 7.10 5.22
CA TYR A 89 13.73 8.48 5.67
C TYR A 89 13.06 8.69 7.03
N VAL A 90 11.78 8.35 7.18
CA VAL A 90 11.03 8.58 8.44
C VAL A 90 11.59 7.75 9.59
N ARG A 91 12.13 6.56 9.32
CA ARG A 91 12.83 5.78 10.34
C ARG A 91 14.16 6.45 10.75
N SER A 92 14.92 6.99 9.80
CA SER A 92 16.21 7.63 10.06
C SER A 92 16.11 8.88 10.93
N ILE A 93 14.99 9.62 10.84
CA ILE A 93 14.73 10.79 11.70
C ILE A 93 14.04 10.42 13.01
N GLY A 94 13.81 9.12 13.27
CA GLY A 94 13.18 8.63 14.48
C GLY A 94 11.69 8.98 14.61
N ALA A 95 10.98 9.16 13.50
CA ALA A 95 9.56 9.52 13.53
C ALA A 95 8.64 8.32 13.79
N ILE A 96 9.05 7.13 13.32
CA ILE A 96 8.26 5.91 13.40
C ILE A 96 8.99 4.81 14.16
N THR A 97 8.21 3.97 14.84
CA THR A 97 8.75 2.83 15.59
C THR A 97 9.37 1.80 14.65
N THR A 98 10.23 0.92 15.19
CA THR A 98 10.72 -0.23 14.42
C THR A 98 9.57 -1.10 13.91
N LEU A 99 8.51 -1.28 14.71
CA LEU A 99 7.34 -2.07 14.33
C LEU A 99 6.57 -1.41 13.19
N GLY A 100 6.36 -0.09 13.25
CA GLY A 100 5.74 0.69 12.19
C GLY A 100 6.52 0.61 10.88
N ALA A 101 7.85 0.80 10.94
CA ALA A 101 8.72 0.75 9.77
C ALA A 101 8.75 -0.64 9.11
N VAL A 102 8.84 -1.69 9.92
CA VAL A 102 8.83 -3.07 9.42
C VAL A 102 7.45 -3.43 8.84
N GLY A 103 6.37 -3.00 9.49
CA GLY A 103 5.01 -3.22 9.02
C GLY A 103 4.76 -2.59 7.65
N ASP A 104 5.11 -1.31 7.47
CA ASP A 104 4.97 -0.62 6.19
C ASP A 104 5.87 -1.24 5.12
N GLY A 105 7.14 -1.50 5.46
CA GLY A 105 8.10 -2.13 4.56
C GLY A 105 7.65 -3.50 4.05
N ILE A 106 7.07 -4.35 4.91
CA ILE A 106 6.48 -5.63 4.49
C ILE A 106 5.33 -5.40 3.51
N GLY A 107 4.44 -4.45 3.78
CA GLY A 107 3.36 -4.06 2.87
C GLY A 107 3.88 -3.65 1.50
N ASN A 108 4.88 -2.76 1.48
CA ASN A 108 5.52 -2.26 0.27
C ASN A 108 6.17 -3.38 -0.55
N ILE A 109 6.82 -4.35 0.10
CA ILE A 109 7.36 -5.55 -0.55
C ILE A 109 6.24 -6.39 -1.17
N VAL A 110 5.17 -6.68 -0.42
CA VAL A 110 4.03 -7.48 -0.92
C VAL A 110 3.41 -6.83 -2.16
N PHE A 111 3.20 -5.51 -2.12
CA PHE A 111 2.64 -4.78 -3.26
C PHE A 111 3.56 -4.78 -4.47
N SER A 112 4.86 -4.62 -4.26
CA SER A 112 5.86 -4.65 -5.33
C SER A 112 5.95 -6.02 -5.99
N LEU A 113 5.91 -7.09 -5.20
CA LEU A 113 5.87 -8.47 -5.70
C LEU A 113 4.60 -8.74 -6.51
N CYS A 114 3.43 -8.32 -6.00
CA CYS A 114 2.17 -8.44 -6.73
C CYS A 114 2.20 -7.65 -8.04
N CYS A 115 2.80 -6.45 -8.06
CA CYS A 115 2.99 -5.67 -9.28
C CYS A 115 3.89 -6.38 -10.29
N TYR A 116 5.01 -6.96 -9.84
CA TYR A 116 5.92 -7.69 -10.71
C TYR A 116 5.24 -8.94 -11.33
N VAL A 117 4.55 -9.73 -10.51
CA VAL A 117 3.80 -10.92 -10.97
C VAL A 117 2.67 -10.51 -11.92
N GLY A 118 1.90 -9.48 -11.58
CA GLY A 118 0.81 -8.98 -12.42
C GLY A 118 1.30 -8.43 -13.76
N TYR A 119 2.40 -7.68 -13.75
CA TYR A 119 3.04 -7.18 -14.96
C TYR A 119 3.45 -8.32 -15.88
N THR A 120 4.21 -9.30 -15.36
CA THR A 120 4.72 -10.42 -16.16
C THR A 120 3.59 -11.27 -16.73
N ASN A 121 2.55 -11.55 -15.93
CA ASN A 121 1.38 -12.32 -16.37
C ASN A 121 0.55 -11.57 -17.41
N CYS A 122 0.29 -10.26 -17.22
CA CYS A 122 -0.40 -9.43 -18.22
C CYS A 122 0.40 -9.33 -19.51
N LYS A 123 1.71 -9.06 -19.42
CA LYS A 123 2.55 -8.86 -20.59
C LYS A 123 2.62 -10.11 -21.47
N LYS A 124 2.72 -11.30 -20.87
CA LYS A 124 2.66 -12.59 -21.57
C LYS A 124 1.31 -12.82 -22.28
N ALA A 125 0.21 -12.47 -21.60
CA ALA A 125 -1.12 -12.61 -22.18
C ALA A 125 -1.36 -11.64 -23.34
N GLU A 126 -0.88 -10.39 -23.20
CA GLU A 126 -0.96 -9.35 -24.23
C GLU A 126 -0.06 -9.62 -25.44
N SER A 127 1.03 -10.37 -25.26
CA SER A 127 1.94 -10.73 -26.36
C SER A 127 1.52 -11.96 -27.17
N LYS A 128 0.46 -12.68 -26.75
CA LYS A 128 -0.02 -13.84 -27.52
C LYS A 128 -0.63 -13.36 -28.85
N PRO A 129 -0.23 -13.93 -30.00
CA PRO A 129 -0.85 -13.62 -31.28
C PRO A 129 -2.34 -13.96 -31.24
N LEU A 130 -3.18 -13.12 -31.85
CA LEU A 130 -4.64 -13.29 -31.90
C LEU A 130 -5.11 -14.57 -32.63
N LEU A 131 -4.19 -15.30 -33.27
CA LEU A 131 -4.47 -16.41 -34.18
C LEU A 131 -3.91 -17.76 -33.71
N ASP A 132 -3.58 -17.94 -32.43
CA ASP A 132 -3.26 -19.27 -31.89
C ASP A 132 -4.56 -20.05 -31.58
N ASN A 133 -5.43 -20.17 -32.58
CA ASN A 133 -6.51 -21.15 -32.61
C ASN A 133 -5.91 -22.40 -33.26
N LYS A 134 -5.47 -23.35 -32.42
CA LYS A 134 -5.46 -24.74 -32.83
C LYS A 134 -6.78 -25.34 -32.39
N ASP A 135 -7.69 -25.45 -33.36
CA ASP A 135 -8.76 -26.45 -33.36
C ASP A 135 -8.15 -27.86 -33.21
#